data_AF-A0A357YXC6-F1
#
_entry.id   AF-A0A357YXC6-F1
#
_cell.length_a   1.000
_cell.length_b   1.000
_cell.length_c   1.000
_cell.angle_alpha   90.00
_cell.angle_beta   90.00
_cell.angle_gamma   90.00
#
_symmetry.space_group_name_H-M   'P 1'
#
loop_
_entity.id
_entity.type
_entity.pdbx_description
1 polymer ?
#
loop_
_entity_poly.entity_id
_entity_poly.type
_entity_poly.pdbx_seq_one_letter_code
_entity_poly.pdbx_strand_id
1 'polypeptide(L)'
;MFKGMPKIFWAGTALMYGWIGIFMILEMTIPGFPLKKFMGVPACYFYNWLVGLWLMNIIISFLYYRFEEKREERIKARKNRETQDAHTGANIVHEN
;
A
#
# COMPACT_ATOMS: atom_id res chain seq x y z
N MET A 1 -19.58 4.50 -2.67
CA MET A 1 -18.99 3.17 -2.46
C MET A 1 -17.47 3.17 -2.18
N PHE A 2 -16.77 4.31 -2.26
CA PHE A 2 -15.31 4.40 -2.03
C PHE A 2 -14.89 5.29 -0.84
N LYS A 3 -15.87 5.83 -0.09
CA LYS A 3 -15.62 6.76 1.02
C LYS A 3 -15.26 5.96 2.27
N GLY A 4 -13.96 5.71 2.46
CA GLY A 4 -13.43 5.02 3.65
C GLY A 4 -12.34 3.99 3.37
N MET A 5 -12.04 3.68 2.11
CA MET A 5 -10.95 2.74 1.83
C MET A 5 -9.58 3.32 2.24
N PRO A 6 -8.73 2.53 2.92
CA PRO A 6 -7.39 2.96 3.29
C PRO A 6 -6.62 3.46 2.08
N LYS A 7 -5.84 4.54 2.23
CA LYS A 7 -4.99 5.05 1.13
C LYS A 7 -3.99 4.00 0.62
N ILE A 8 -3.61 3.06 1.50
CA ILE A 8 -2.84 1.84 1.16
C ILE A 8 -3.50 1.02 0.06
N PHE A 9 -4.82 0.84 0.14
CA PHE A 9 -5.55 -0.01 -0.79
C PHE A 9 -5.48 0.57 -2.20
N TRP A 10 -5.67 1.89 -2.31
CA TRP A 10 -5.54 2.60 -3.58
C TRP A 10 -4.11 2.57 -4.12
N ALA A 11 -3.10 2.70 -3.26
CA ALA A 11 -1.71 2.60 -3.68
C ALA A 11 -1.37 1.19 -4.19
N GLY A 12 -1.78 0.13 -3.49
CA GLY A 12 -1.62 -1.25 -3.97
C GLY A 12 -2.40 -1.54 -5.26
N THR A 13 -3.62 -0.99 -5.37
CA THR A 13 -4.46 -1.10 -6.56
C THR A 13 -3.79 -0.41 -7.75
N ALA A 14 -3.38 0.86 -7.60
CA ALA A 14 -2.68 1.61 -8.64
C ALA A 14 -1.37 0.93 -9.05
N LEU A 15 -0.69 0.25 -8.12
CA LEU A 15 0.52 -0.50 -8.43
C LEU A 15 0.24 -1.76 -9.24
N MET A 16 -0.76 -2.57 -8.87
CA MET A 16 -1.11 -3.79 -9.61
C MET A 16 -1.63 -3.46 -11.01
N TYR A 17 -2.54 -2.50 -11.11
CA TYR A 17 -3.07 -2.07 -12.40
C TYR A 17 -2.02 -1.30 -13.23
N GLY A 18 -1.14 -0.55 -12.58
CA GLY A 18 -0.01 0.13 -13.23
C GLY A 18 0.97 -0.86 -13.83
N TRP A 19 1.29 -1.95 -13.14
CA TRP A 19 2.13 -3.02 -13.67
C TRP A 19 1.55 -3.67 -14.92
N ILE A 20 0.26 -4.02 -14.88
CA ILE A 20 -0.45 -4.60 -16.04
C ILE A 20 -0.52 -3.59 -17.20
N GLY A 21 -0.77 -2.32 -16.89
CA GLY A 21 -0.82 -1.25 -17.89
C GLY A 21 0.51 -1.00 -18.58
N ILE A 22 1.62 -1.00 -17.84
CA ILE A 22 2.98 -0.94 -18.41
C ILE A 22 3.20 -2.13 -19.34
N PHE A 23 2.70 -3.32 -18.96
CA PHE A 23 2.78 -4.50 -19.81
C PHE A 23 2.03 -4.36 -21.13
N MET A 24 0.82 -3.82 -21.10
CA MET A 24 0.06 -3.53 -22.32
C MET A 24 0.78 -2.52 -23.22
N ILE A 25 1.35 -1.46 -22.64
CA ILE A 25 2.10 -0.46 -23.40
C ILE A 25 3.35 -1.09 -24.04
N LEU A 26 4.03 -1.97 -23.30
CA LEU A 26 5.21 -2.67 -23.78
C LEU A 26 4.89 -3.66 -24.92
N GLU A 27 3.74 -4.35 -24.82
CA GLU A 27 3.24 -5.24 -25.87
C GLU A 27 2.87 -4.47 -27.15
N MET A 28 2.31 -3.26 -27.03
CA MET A 28 2.06 -2.39 -28.19
C MET A 28 3.34 -1.86 -28.84
N THR A 29 4.40 -1.62 -28.06
CA THR A 29 5.67 -1.08 -28.59
C THR A 29 6.59 -2.17 -29.13
N ILE A 30 6.51 -3.40 -28.63
CA ILE A 30 7.38 -4.51 -29.03
C ILE A 30 6.52 -5.69 -29.52
N PRO A 31 6.39 -5.87 -30.84
CA PRO A 31 5.63 -6.99 -31.38
C PRO A 31 6.26 -8.33 -30.95
N GLY A 32 5.44 -9.21 -30.37
CA GLY A 32 5.84 -10.55 -29.90
C GLY A 32 6.34 -10.61 -28.44
N PHE A 33 6.31 -9.50 -27.71
CA PHE A 33 6.66 -9.46 -26.28
C PHE A 33 5.40 -9.71 -25.44
N PRO A 34 5.04 -10.99 -25.19
CA PRO A 34 5.47 -11.69 -23.97
C PRO A 34 6.01 -13.12 -24.21
N LEU A 35 5.88 -13.62 -25.43
CA LEU A 35 6.25 -14.98 -25.86
C LEU A 35 7.67 -15.04 -26.44
N LYS A 36 8.31 -13.88 -26.64
CA LYS A 36 9.70 -13.79 -27.05
C LYS A 36 10.56 -14.57 -26.06
N LYS A 37 11.16 -15.66 -26.54
CA LYS A 37 12.00 -16.53 -25.71
C LYS A 37 13.22 -15.74 -25.26
N PHE A 38 13.38 -15.64 -23.95
CA PHE A 38 14.56 -15.11 -23.31
C PHE A 38 15.18 -16.25 -22.49
N MET A 39 16.42 -16.63 -22.81
CA MET A 39 17.07 -17.81 -22.22
C MET A 39 16.24 -19.12 -22.27
N GLY A 40 15.51 -19.35 -23.36
CA GLY A 40 14.75 -20.60 -23.56
C GLY A 40 13.35 -20.64 -22.93
N VAL A 41 12.99 -19.67 -22.10
CA VAL A 41 11.67 -19.54 -21.44
C VAL A 41 11.00 -18.24 -21.92
N PRO A 42 9.65 -18.15 -22.00
CA PRO A 42 9.00 -16.88 -22.31
C PRO A 42 9.44 -15.79 -21.33
N ALA A 43 9.80 -14.61 -21.85
CA ALA A 43 10.22 -13.47 -21.04
C ALA A 43 9.19 -13.10 -19.95
N CYS A 44 7.93 -13.50 -20.15
CA CYS A 44 6.86 -13.34 -19.17
C CYS A 44 7.05 -13.97 -17.82
N TYR A 45 7.75 -15.09 -17.76
CA TYR A 45 8.05 -15.69 -16.47
C TYR A 45 9.09 -14.88 -15.71
N PHE A 46 10.09 -14.31 -16.39
CA PHE A 46 11.15 -13.55 -15.75
C PHE A 46 10.68 -12.24 -15.15
N TYR A 47 9.90 -11.43 -15.88
CA TYR A 47 9.40 -10.18 -15.32
C TYR A 47 8.31 -10.40 -14.28
N ASN A 48 7.46 -11.42 -14.43
CA ASN A 48 6.46 -11.74 -13.41
C ASN A 48 7.12 -12.28 -12.14
N TRP A 49 8.22 -13.01 -12.29
CA TRP A 49 9.03 -13.44 -11.15
C TRP A 49 9.71 -12.25 -10.48
N LEU A 50 10.40 -11.38 -11.22
CA LEU A 50 11.08 -10.22 -10.65
C LEU A 50 10.10 -9.26 -9.98
N VAL A 51 9.00 -8.93 -10.64
CA VAL A 51 8.06 -7.95 -10.08
C VAL A 51 7.11 -8.58 -9.09
N GLY A 52 6.52 -9.73 -9.40
CA GLY A 52 5.59 -10.42 -8.52
C GLY A 52 6.21 -10.88 -7.20
N LEU A 53 7.46 -11.39 -7.21
CA LEU A 53 8.13 -11.85 -5.99
C LEU A 53 8.99 -10.79 -5.32
N TRP A 54 9.74 -9.96 -6.05
CA TRP A 54 10.66 -9.03 -5.39
C TRP A 54 10.03 -7.65 -5.23
N LEU A 55 9.61 -7.04 -6.33
CA LEU A 55 9.19 -5.65 -6.33
C LEU A 55 7.89 -5.44 -5.52
N MET A 56 6.89 -6.31 -5.72
CA MET A 56 5.60 -6.24 -5.01
C MET A 56 5.79 -6.40 -3.49
N ASN A 57 6.59 -7.35 -3.04
CA ASN A 57 6.81 -7.60 -1.61
C ASN A 57 7.55 -6.43 -0.93
N ILE A 58 8.54 -5.84 -1.59
CA ILE A 58 9.24 -4.65 -1.07
C ILE A 58 8.28 -3.46 -0.98
N ILE A 59 7.47 -3.25 -2.02
CA ILE A 59 6.51 -2.13 -2.05
C ILE A 59 5.43 -2.31 -1.00
N ILE A 60 4.87 -3.51 -0.84
CA ILE A 60 3.89 -3.80 0.20
C ILE A 60 4.49 -3.59 1.59
N SER A 61 5.72 -4.08 1.84
CA SER A 61 6.41 -3.88 3.12
C SER A 61 6.65 -2.40 3.43
N PHE A 62 7.09 -1.62 2.43
CA PHE A 62 7.30 -0.18 2.58
C PHE A 62 5.99 0.57 2.83
N LEU A 63 4.94 0.22 2.08
CA LEU A 63 3.63 0.82 2.21
C LEU A 63 3.01 0.51 3.58
N TYR A 64 3.17 -0.73 4.06
CA TYR A 64 2.75 -1.16 5.39
C TYR A 64 3.45 -0.34 6.47
N TYR A 65 4.79 -0.30 6.45
CA TYR A 65 5.60 0.48 7.40
C TYR A 65 5.16 1.96 7.44
N ARG A 66 5.05 2.61 6.27
CA ARG A 66 4.76 4.04 6.19
C ARG A 66 3.37 4.42 6.72
N PHE A 67 2.38 3.57 6.53
CA PHE A 67 0.98 3.90 6.80
C PHE A 67 0.44 3.28 8.07
N GLU A 68 0.91 2.11 8.51
CA GLU A 68 0.52 1.51 9.79
C GLU A 68 1.09 2.29 10.97
N GLU A 69 2.37 2.65 10.93
CA GLU A 69 3.03 3.42 11.99
C GLU A 69 2.30 4.76 12.21
N LYS A 70 1.95 5.45 11.10
CA LYS A 70 1.11 6.65 11.12
C LYS A 70 -0.35 6.41 11.53
N ARG A 71 -0.87 5.19 11.41
CA ARG A 71 -2.23 4.85 11.86
C ARG A 71 -2.24 4.67 13.38
N GLU A 72 -1.26 3.96 13.91
CA GLU A 72 -1.11 3.74 15.34
C GLU A 72 -0.83 5.02 16.10
N GLU A 73 0.02 5.90 15.56
CA GLU A 73 0.28 7.24 16.14
C GLU A 73 -1.00 8.07 16.26
N ARG A 74 -1.85 8.07 15.22
CA ARG A 74 -3.13 8.80 15.25
C ARG A 74 -4.12 8.20 16.24
N ILE A 75 -4.15 6.87 16.38
CA ILE A 75 -5.03 6.18 17.33
C ILE A 75 -4.56 6.46 18.76
N LYS A 76 -3.25 6.36 19.04
CA LYS A 76 -2.65 6.72 20.33
C LYS A 76 -2.90 8.17 20.70
N ALA A 77 -2.68 9.10 19.76
CA ALA A 77 -2.91 10.53 19.98
C ALA A 77 -4.39 10.88 20.23
N ARG A 78 -5.33 10.11 19.69
CA ARG A 78 -6.76 10.27 20.00
C ARG A 78 -7.09 9.74 21.39
N LYS A 79 -6.61 8.55 21.74
CA LYS A 79 -6.83 7.94 23.07
C LYS A 79 -6.25 8.79 24.20
N ASN A 80 -5.07 9.40 24.00
CA ASN A 80 -4.43 10.29 24.97
C ASN A 80 -5.21 11.59 25.20
N ARG A 81 -5.87 12.13 24.16
CA ARG A 81 -6.74 13.31 24.31
C ARG A 81 -8.01 12.99 25.09
N GLU A 82 -8.67 11.89 24.76
CA GLU A 82 -9.86 11.41 25.48
C GLU A 82 -9.57 11.14 26.97
N THR A 83 -8.36 10.67 27.31
CA THR A 83 -7.94 10.50 28.72
C THR A 83 -7.61 11.82 29.41
N GLN A 84 -6.97 12.78 28.72
CA GLN A 84 -6.74 14.13 29.27
C GLN A 84 -8.06 14.86 29.55
N ASP A 85 -9.02 14.78 28.65
CA ASP A 85 -10.34 15.42 28.80
C ASP A 85 -11.12 14.79 29.97
N ALA A 86 -11.05 13.46 30.13
CA ALA A 86 -11.65 12.76 31.26
C ALA A 86 -11.01 13.12 32.61
N HIS A 87 -9.68 13.22 32.67
CA HIS A 87 -8.97 13.64 33.89
C HIS A 87 -9.23 15.11 34.24
N THR A 88 -9.34 15.99 33.25
CA THR A 88 -9.65 17.42 33.46
C THR A 88 -11.10 17.59 33.94
N GLY A 89 -12.05 16.89 33.33
CA GLY A 89 -13.46 16.89 33.78
C GLY A 89 -13.63 16.35 35.19
N ALA A 90 -12.89 15.29 35.57
CA ALA A 90 -12.93 14.73 36.92
C ALA A 90 -12.39 15.70 37.98
N ASN A 91 -11.32 16.46 37.69
CA ASN A 91 -10.80 17.47 38.62
C ASN A 91 -11.77 18.63 38.84
N ILE A 92 -12.48 19.08 37.80
CA ILE A 92 -13.45 20.18 37.91
C ILE A 92 -14.69 19.79 38.74
N VAL A 93 -15.06 18.51 38.74
CA VAL A 93 -16.19 17.98 39.53
C VAL A 93 -15.82 17.77 41.00
N HIS A 94 -14.54 17.58 41.33
CA HIS A 94 -14.08 17.44 42.72
C HIS A 94 -13.81 18.78 43.42
N GLU A 95 -13.72 19.90 42.68
CA GLU A 95 -13.43 21.24 43.22
C GLU A 95 -14.70 22.10 43.48
N ASN A 96 -15.88 21.64 43.06
CA ASN A 96 -17.19 22.24 43.35
C ASN A 96 -17.97 21.44 44.41
#